data_AF-A0A8S3YY09-F1
#
_entry.id   AF-A0A8S3YY09-F1
#
_cell.length_a   1.000
_cell.length_b   1.000
_cell.length_c   1.000
_cell.angle_alpha   90.00
_cell.angle_beta   90.00
_cell.angle_gamma   90.00
#
_symmetry.space_group_name_H-M   'P 1'
#
loop_
_entity.id
_entity.type
_entity.pdbx_description
1 polymer ?
#
loop_
_entity_poly.entity_id
_entity_poly.type
_entity_poly.pdbx_seq_one_letter_code
_entity_poly.pdbx_strand_id
1 'polypeptide(L)'
;MSLKTKAAQTSELDLVNEKDGVSTTLKSMLHDYEYRRKIVLWISLPIAMLNQGIVDSQGAAALLDLQLITATDDQISALYITAYNLGYVLGSLLAGLCHGKINSYFLLTVCCVLTGGTNIATPYCSTFLLMFIVRCTVGCFLGVIVCIVNAEHMRIWDTKGESLLQLINCVYALGGVVGPIMAAPFITERDRKKATTSSHQNVTSDSLINNSMIFNNSGRHFVICDNFTNSNSSIDNLINYNRTFDDFINMIKECHNQTEVDKSNLQRSTNVHFAFLIGGLISILVSVPFLITLLTFNKSNSNVQERTDPAIQERKLPLLLTVFLAVLLFLYYLFYCSIEVTFNSYILVFIVKHFENIGTHEAAYILTYYWALFATGRFFSIFTSKYLPARKLLYIHLTMIASALAGLIAGALLNRFDIVTVFSCLMGLSCSATLAAGFSWTEAELMKVTGPISAVILIGASTGPMVVPFVVGHLVEYESDMWFCYSIVAALVLAVSVLAVMMTFNRCYVNRKYGKLVAVLLQEKPQGLPDIVIQKSYL
;
A
#
# COMPACT_ATOMS: atom_id res chain seq x y z
N MET A 1 -74.58 -0.53 3.06
CA MET A 1 -73.79 0.17 2.01
C MET A 1 -72.95 1.36 2.53
N SER A 2 -72.95 1.67 3.85
CA SER A 2 -72.24 2.83 4.42
C SER A 2 -70.84 2.54 5.00
N LEU A 3 -70.46 1.26 5.15
CA LEU A 3 -69.16 0.88 5.75
C LEU A 3 -68.03 0.66 4.74
N LYS A 4 -68.32 0.48 3.44
CA LYS A 4 -67.29 0.27 2.40
C LYS A 4 -66.70 1.56 1.84
N THR A 5 -67.42 2.68 1.91
CA THR A 5 -66.95 3.98 1.40
C THR A 5 -65.98 4.66 2.36
N LYS A 6 -66.10 4.40 3.67
CA LYS A 6 -65.23 5.01 4.69
C LYS A 6 -63.83 4.38 4.77
N ALA A 7 -63.69 3.12 4.36
CA ALA A 7 -62.40 2.41 4.33
C ALA A 7 -61.56 2.72 3.08
N ALA A 8 -62.21 3.09 1.96
CA ALA A 8 -61.50 3.51 0.74
C ALA A 8 -60.93 4.93 0.88
N GLN A 9 -61.64 5.84 1.56
CA GLN A 9 -61.15 7.22 1.79
C GLN A 9 -60.02 7.32 2.83
N THR A 10 -59.94 6.42 3.82
CA THR A 10 -58.78 6.36 4.73
C THR A 10 -57.54 5.80 4.04
N SER A 11 -57.70 4.82 3.13
CA SER A 11 -56.58 4.24 2.39
C SER A 11 -55.91 5.24 1.42
N GLU A 12 -56.65 6.19 0.85
CA GLU A 12 -56.08 7.24 -0.02
C GLU A 12 -55.42 8.38 0.77
N LEU A 13 -55.91 8.72 1.97
CA LEU A 13 -55.28 9.73 2.82
C LEU A 13 -53.96 9.25 3.44
N ASP A 14 -53.84 7.96 3.74
CA ASP A 14 -52.62 7.39 4.33
C ASP A 14 -51.50 7.22 3.29
N LEU A 15 -51.83 7.00 2.01
CA LEU A 15 -50.87 6.91 0.91
C LEU A 15 -50.31 8.27 0.45
N VAL A 16 -51.02 9.37 0.69
CA VAL A 16 -50.52 10.73 0.40
C VAL A 16 -49.57 11.22 1.51
N ASN A 17 -49.78 10.81 2.76
CA ASN A 17 -48.91 11.20 3.88
C ASN A 17 -47.59 10.40 3.99
N GLU A 18 -47.47 9.24 3.34
CA GLU A 18 -46.25 8.43 3.40
C GLU A 18 -45.07 9.06 2.64
N LYS A 19 -45.34 9.90 1.62
CA LYS A 19 -44.28 10.63 0.88
C LYS A 19 -43.78 11.88 1.62
N ASP A 20 -44.62 12.53 2.42
CA ASP A 20 -44.25 13.71 3.21
C ASP A 20 -43.69 13.34 4.60
N GLY A 21 -44.00 12.14 5.10
CA GLY A 21 -43.49 11.60 6.37
C GLY A 21 -41.99 11.25 6.36
N VAL A 22 -41.43 10.84 5.21
CA VAL A 22 -40.00 10.46 5.13
C VAL A 22 -39.07 11.69 5.24
N SER A 23 -39.48 12.84 4.68
CA SER A 23 -38.73 14.10 4.73
C SER A 23 -38.76 14.75 6.12
N THR A 24 -39.88 14.66 6.82
CA THR A 24 -40.04 15.17 8.21
C THR A 24 -39.31 14.30 9.24
N THR A 25 -39.12 13.01 8.96
CA THR A 25 -38.39 12.08 9.84
C THR A 25 -36.86 12.31 9.80
N LEU A 26 -36.28 12.61 8.64
CA LEU A 26 -34.83 12.86 8.55
C LEU A 26 -34.41 14.16 9.24
N LYS A 27 -35.21 15.24 9.10
CA LYS A 27 -34.95 16.53 9.77
C LYS A 27 -35.07 16.42 11.29
N SER A 28 -36.02 15.63 11.81
CA SER A 28 -36.17 15.40 13.25
C SER A 28 -35.08 14.49 13.81
N MET A 29 -34.69 13.44 13.07
CA MET A 29 -33.52 12.60 13.40
C MET A 29 -32.22 13.41 13.40
N LEU A 30 -32.06 14.31 12.42
CA LEU A 30 -30.96 15.27 12.39
C LEU A 30 -31.04 16.31 13.51
N HIS A 31 -32.05 16.36 14.37
CA HIS A 31 -32.05 17.23 15.56
C HIS A 31 -31.56 16.48 16.83
N ASP A 32 -31.52 15.14 16.78
CA ASP A 32 -31.00 14.32 17.85
C ASP A 32 -29.47 14.41 17.91
N TYR A 33 -28.97 14.76 19.09
CA TYR A 33 -27.55 14.95 19.38
C TYR A 33 -26.73 13.67 19.15
N GLU A 34 -27.24 12.52 19.58
CA GLU A 34 -26.54 11.23 19.40
C GLU A 34 -26.53 10.79 17.93
N TYR A 35 -27.60 11.09 17.19
CA TYR A 35 -27.67 10.78 15.76
C TYR A 35 -26.68 11.63 14.94
N ARG A 36 -26.60 12.94 15.22
CA ARG A 36 -25.58 13.84 14.62
C ARG A 36 -24.17 13.33 14.88
N ARG A 37 -23.88 12.95 16.13
CA ARG A 37 -22.57 12.40 16.53
C ARG A 37 -22.23 11.15 15.73
N LYS A 38 -23.16 10.19 15.64
CA LYS A 38 -22.95 8.94 14.90
C LYS A 38 -22.70 9.18 13.41
N ILE A 39 -23.42 10.12 12.78
CA ILE A 39 -23.20 10.46 11.37
C ILE A 39 -21.81 11.07 11.15
N VAL A 40 -21.43 12.05 11.97
CA VAL A 40 -20.10 12.69 11.85
C VAL A 40 -19.00 11.65 11.97
N LEU A 41 -19.11 10.72 12.92
CA LEU A 41 -18.16 9.62 13.11
C LEU A 41 -18.17 8.61 11.95
N TRP A 42 -19.35 8.28 11.42
CA TRP A 42 -19.47 7.38 10.28
C TRP A 42 -18.79 7.91 9.03
N ILE A 43 -18.77 9.23 8.85
CA ILE A 43 -18.10 9.88 7.71
C ILE A 43 -16.61 10.09 8.01
N SER A 44 -16.24 10.51 9.22
CA SER A 44 -14.85 10.86 9.54
C SER A 44 -13.92 9.66 9.65
N LEU A 45 -14.39 8.52 10.18
CA LEU A 45 -13.56 7.32 10.34
C LEU A 45 -13.07 6.75 8.99
N PRO A 46 -13.92 6.56 7.96
CA PRO A 46 -13.44 6.19 6.62
C PRO A 46 -12.51 7.24 6.00
N ILE A 47 -12.75 8.53 6.20
CA ILE A 47 -11.89 9.60 5.67
C ILE A 47 -10.47 9.51 6.25
N ALA A 48 -10.32 9.15 7.53
CA ALA A 48 -9.00 8.89 8.12
C ALA A 48 -8.27 7.71 7.45
N MET A 49 -9.02 6.69 7.05
CA MET A 49 -8.49 5.51 6.36
C MET A 49 -8.12 5.81 4.91
N LEU A 50 -8.90 6.67 4.24
CA LEU A 50 -8.52 7.25 2.95
C LEU A 50 -7.18 7.99 3.06
N ASN A 51 -7.01 8.84 4.07
CA ASN A 51 -5.78 9.59 4.29
C ASN A 51 -4.56 8.68 4.49
N GLN A 52 -4.71 7.61 5.25
CA GLN A 52 -3.66 6.61 5.41
C GLN A 52 -3.26 6.00 4.06
N GLY A 53 -4.23 5.62 3.22
CA GLY A 53 -3.96 5.08 1.89
C GLY A 53 -3.18 6.05 0.99
N ILE A 54 -3.48 7.35 1.07
CA ILE A 54 -2.75 8.39 0.35
C ILE A 54 -1.29 8.45 0.81
N VAL A 55 -1.04 8.56 2.12
CA VAL A 55 0.32 8.72 2.68
C VAL A 55 1.20 7.48 2.42
N ASP A 56 0.60 6.29 2.44
CA ASP A 56 1.30 5.03 2.19
C ASP A 56 1.74 4.90 0.72
N SER A 57 0.77 5.01 -0.20
CA SER A 57 1.01 4.88 -1.65
C SER A 57 1.82 6.03 -2.25
N GLN A 58 1.68 7.25 -1.71
CA GLN A 58 2.51 8.41 -2.08
C GLN A 58 3.99 8.14 -1.82
N GLY A 59 4.33 7.53 -0.69
CA GLY A 59 5.71 7.17 -0.35
C GLY A 59 6.32 6.17 -1.32
N ALA A 60 5.53 5.21 -1.81
CA ALA A 60 5.97 4.24 -2.82
C ALA A 60 6.17 4.89 -4.19
N ALA A 61 5.25 5.76 -4.63
CA ALA A 61 5.35 6.47 -5.91
C ALA A 61 6.54 7.43 -5.96
N ALA A 62 6.79 8.13 -4.84
CA ALA A 62 7.89 9.07 -4.70
C ALA A 62 9.23 8.42 -4.31
N LEU A 63 9.30 7.10 -4.17
CA LEU A 63 10.47 6.41 -3.61
C LEU A 63 11.74 6.78 -4.37
N LEU A 64 11.71 6.75 -5.71
CA LEU A 64 12.84 7.11 -6.57
C LEU A 64 13.35 8.54 -6.33
N ASP A 65 12.46 9.52 -6.19
CA ASP A 65 12.84 10.92 -5.95
C ASP A 65 13.39 11.15 -4.54
N LEU A 66 12.89 10.42 -3.54
CA LEU A 66 13.43 10.45 -2.19
C LEU A 66 14.87 9.89 -2.13
N GLN A 67 15.19 8.89 -2.97
CA GLN A 67 16.59 8.44 -3.13
C GLN A 67 17.45 9.55 -3.73
N LEU A 68 16.91 10.27 -4.73
CA LEU A 68 17.62 11.38 -5.36
C LEU A 68 17.93 12.51 -4.37
N ILE A 69 16.98 12.88 -3.50
CA ILE A 69 17.16 13.93 -2.48
C ILE A 69 18.23 13.56 -1.46
N THR A 70 18.23 12.31 -1.01
CA THR A 70 19.17 11.85 0.02
C THR A 70 20.54 11.43 -0.54
N ALA A 71 20.69 11.41 -1.88
CA ALA A 71 21.85 10.90 -2.58
C ALA A 71 22.24 9.48 -2.10
N THR A 72 21.24 8.62 -1.95
CA THR A 72 21.41 7.26 -1.43
C THR A 72 21.15 6.19 -2.46
N ASP A 73 21.79 5.03 -2.26
CA ASP A 73 21.61 3.85 -3.10
C ASP A 73 20.28 3.12 -2.80
N ASP A 74 19.94 2.12 -3.60
CA ASP A 74 18.66 1.41 -3.51
C ASP A 74 18.49 0.64 -2.20
N GLN A 75 19.59 0.10 -1.66
CA GLN A 75 19.62 -0.60 -0.39
C GLN A 75 19.28 0.33 0.78
N ILE A 76 19.84 1.54 0.77
CA ILE A 76 19.55 2.55 1.79
C ILE A 76 18.11 3.08 1.61
N SER A 77 17.63 3.17 0.38
CA SER A 77 16.25 3.56 0.10
C SER A 77 15.22 2.53 0.61
N ALA A 78 15.57 1.25 0.65
CA ALA A 78 14.75 0.21 1.26
C ALA A 78 14.50 0.42 2.76
N LEU A 79 15.45 1.06 3.45
CA LEU A 79 15.31 1.40 4.87
C LEU A 79 14.23 2.47 5.10
N TYR A 80 13.82 3.22 4.09
CA TYR A 80 12.66 4.13 4.18
C TYR A 80 11.36 3.36 4.49
N ILE A 81 11.13 2.25 3.78
CA ILE A 81 9.97 1.37 3.99
C ILE A 81 10.08 0.67 5.34
N THR A 82 11.30 0.26 5.70
CA THR A 82 11.58 -0.36 7.01
C THR A 82 11.23 0.59 8.16
N ALA A 83 11.62 1.87 8.04
CA ALA A 83 11.34 2.89 9.05
C ALA A 83 9.84 3.07 9.28
N TYR A 84 9.06 3.13 8.20
CA TYR A 84 7.60 3.24 8.28
C TYR A 84 6.98 2.07 9.06
N ASN A 85 7.32 0.83 8.69
CA ASN A 85 6.75 -0.36 9.33
C ASN A 85 7.21 -0.52 10.78
N LEU A 86 8.46 -0.17 11.11
CA LEU A 86 8.95 -0.12 12.49
C LEU A 86 8.11 0.85 13.33
N GLY A 87 7.91 2.06 12.81
CA GLY A 87 7.06 3.06 13.42
C GLY A 87 5.64 2.55 13.64
N TYR A 88 5.05 1.95 12.61
CA TYR A 88 3.70 1.42 12.65
C TYR A 88 3.48 0.43 13.79
N VAL A 89 4.40 -0.52 13.99
CA VAL A 89 4.36 -1.47 15.11
C VAL A 89 4.41 -0.75 16.46
N LEU A 90 5.35 0.20 16.61
CA LEU A 90 5.47 0.99 17.84
C LEU A 90 4.18 1.79 18.12
N GLY A 91 3.59 2.36 17.08
CA GLY A 91 2.32 3.08 17.14
C GLY A 91 1.15 2.20 17.58
N SER A 92 1.01 1.01 17.00
CA SER A 92 -0.04 0.07 17.39
C SER A 92 0.10 -0.39 18.84
N LEU A 93 1.33 -0.58 19.34
CA LEU A 93 1.59 -0.88 20.75
C LEU A 93 1.21 0.31 21.65
N LEU A 94 1.59 1.53 21.27
CA LEU A 94 1.25 2.75 22.00
C LEU A 94 -0.27 2.96 22.07
N ALA A 95 -1.01 2.68 21.00
CA ALA A 95 -2.46 2.75 20.99
C ALA A 95 -3.09 1.80 22.02
N GLY A 96 -2.56 0.58 22.15
CA GLY A 96 -2.97 -0.37 23.18
C GLY A 96 -2.71 0.15 24.60
N LEU A 97 -1.57 0.80 24.85
CA LEU A 97 -1.22 1.37 26.15
C LEU A 97 -2.04 2.61 26.53
N CYS A 98 -2.44 3.40 25.52
CA CYS A 98 -3.28 4.59 25.66
C CYS A 98 -4.77 4.27 25.74
N HIS A 99 -5.18 3.04 25.41
CA HIS A 99 -6.58 2.60 25.44
C HIS A 99 -7.20 2.84 26.83
N GLY A 100 -8.36 3.49 26.86
CA GLY A 100 -9.08 3.82 28.10
C GLY A 100 -8.47 4.93 28.97
N LYS A 101 -7.24 5.38 28.71
CA LYS A 101 -6.58 6.46 29.48
C LYS A 101 -6.76 7.84 28.86
N ILE A 102 -6.84 7.91 27.53
CA ILE A 102 -6.92 9.16 26.76
C ILE A 102 -8.17 9.09 25.86
N ASN A 103 -8.81 10.23 25.62
CA ASN A 103 -9.94 10.31 24.69
C ASN A 103 -9.50 9.94 23.26
N SER A 104 -10.13 8.92 22.67
CA SER A 104 -9.87 8.44 21.31
C SER A 104 -9.85 9.55 20.27
N TYR A 105 -10.79 10.50 20.33
CA TYR A 105 -10.91 11.58 19.33
C TYR A 105 -9.83 12.66 19.51
N PHE A 106 -9.38 12.90 20.74
CA PHE A 106 -8.22 13.76 20.99
C PHE A 106 -6.96 13.14 20.37
N LEU A 107 -6.74 11.85 20.62
CA LEU A 107 -5.59 11.13 20.09
C LEU A 107 -5.61 11.07 18.55
N LEU A 108 -6.78 10.81 17.94
CA LEU A 108 -6.96 10.89 16.48
C LEU A 108 -6.63 12.28 15.92
N THR A 109 -7.09 13.35 16.58
CA THR A 109 -6.83 14.72 16.14
C THR A 109 -5.33 15.02 16.15
N VAL A 110 -4.66 14.73 17.27
CA VAL A 110 -3.21 14.97 17.42
C VAL A 110 -2.40 14.14 16.42
N CYS A 111 -2.69 12.84 16.29
CA CYS A 111 -1.97 11.97 15.37
C CYS A 111 -2.16 12.38 13.90
N CYS A 112 -3.35 12.82 13.48
CA CYS A 112 -3.57 13.30 12.11
C CYS A 112 -2.76 14.58 11.80
N VAL A 113 -2.75 15.55 12.73
CA VAL A 113 -1.96 16.78 12.59
C VAL A 113 -0.46 16.47 12.51
N LEU A 114 0.03 15.62 13.41
CA LEU A 114 1.45 15.23 13.44
C LEU A 114 1.84 14.42 12.20
N THR A 115 0.97 13.54 11.70
CA THR A 115 1.17 12.83 10.43
C THR A 115 1.31 13.83 9.29
N GLY A 116 0.45 14.85 9.22
CA GLY A 116 0.54 15.88 8.18
C GLY A 116 1.83 16.68 8.25
N GLY A 117 2.22 17.15 9.44
CA GLY A 117 3.47 17.91 9.62
C GLY A 117 4.72 17.10 9.28
N THR A 118 4.77 15.84 9.70
CA THR A 118 5.91 14.94 9.39
C THR A 118 5.94 14.53 7.92
N ASN A 119 4.79 14.36 7.25
CA ASN A 119 4.74 14.12 5.81
C ASN A 119 5.26 15.32 5.01
N ILE A 120 4.88 16.56 5.39
CA ILE A 120 5.41 17.79 4.77
C ILE A 120 6.93 17.91 4.95
N ALA A 121 7.45 17.52 6.13
CA ALA A 121 8.87 17.59 6.44
C ALA A 121 9.72 16.54 5.71
N THR A 122 9.12 15.42 5.26
CA THR A 122 9.81 14.27 4.67
C THR A 122 10.80 14.65 3.55
N PRO A 123 10.39 15.38 2.49
CA PRO A 123 11.30 15.68 1.38
C PRO A 123 12.36 16.74 1.74
N TYR A 124 12.20 17.51 2.82
CA TYR A 124 13.20 18.49 3.26
C TYR A 124 14.34 17.88 4.09
N CYS A 125 14.27 16.58 4.37
CA CYS A 125 15.29 15.88 5.13
C CYS A 125 16.50 15.55 4.24
N SER A 126 17.54 16.39 4.28
CA SER A 126 18.77 16.20 3.48
C SER A 126 19.63 15.03 3.92
N THR A 127 19.55 14.64 5.20
CA THR A 127 20.28 13.49 5.76
C THR A 127 19.37 12.27 5.82
N PHE A 128 19.85 11.12 5.35
CA PHE A 128 19.09 9.87 5.37
C PHE A 128 18.60 9.49 6.77
N LEU A 129 19.44 9.64 7.81
CA LEU A 129 19.06 9.37 9.19
C LEU A 129 17.87 10.21 9.66
N LEU A 130 17.82 11.48 9.26
CA LEU A 130 16.69 12.36 9.59
C LEU A 130 15.42 11.89 8.88
N MET A 131 15.52 11.55 7.60
CA MET A 131 14.40 10.98 6.83
C MET A 131 13.89 9.67 7.44
N PHE A 132 14.80 8.80 7.91
CA PHE A 132 14.46 7.56 8.62
C PHE A 132 13.65 7.84 9.89
N ILE A 133 14.11 8.77 10.74
CA ILE A 133 13.42 9.13 11.97
C ILE A 133 12.04 9.75 11.67
N VAL A 134 11.97 10.67 10.72
CA VAL A 134 10.70 11.29 10.29
C VAL A 134 9.74 10.24 9.74
N ARG A 135 10.23 9.28 8.96
CA ARG A 135 9.37 8.22 8.41
C ARG A 135 8.90 7.23 9.48
N CYS A 136 9.73 6.95 10.47
CA CYS A 136 9.34 6.17 11.65
C CYS A 136 8.26 6.89 12.47
N THR A 137 8.35 8.21 12.66
CA THR A 137 7.29 8.96 13.36
C THR A 137 5.98 9.00 12.58
N VAL A 138 6.01 9.16 11.25
CA VAL A 138 4.82 9.00 10.37
C VAL A 138 4.17 7.63 10.59
N GLY A 139 4.97 6.55 10.53
CA GLY A 139 4.49 5.19 10.77
C GLY A 139 3.83 5.04 12.14
N CYS A 140 4.46 5.57 13.19
CA CYS A 140 3.95 5.55 14.56
C CYS A 140 2.57 6.22 14.69
N PHE A 141 2.40 7.42 14.13
CA PHE A 141 1.12 8.11 14.20
C PHE A 141 0.02 7.38 13.41
N LEU A 142 0.35 6.86 12.23
CA LEU A 142 -0.59 6.07 11.44
C LEU A 142 -0.98 4.75 12.14
N GLY A 143 -0.03 4.06 12.78
CA GLY A 143 -0.30 2.87 13.59
C GLY A 143 -1.28 3.15 14.72
N VAL A 144 -1.16 4.31 15.37
CA VAL A 144 -2.12 4.76 16.40
C VAL A 144 -3.50 5.02 15.79
N ILE A 145 -3.56 5.75 14.68
CA ILE A 145 -4.81 6.08 13.99
C ILE A 145 -5.57 4.81 13.62
N VAL A 146 -4.90 3.81 13.02
CA VAL A 146 -5.56 2.57 12.58
C VAL A 146 -6.19 1.81 13.73
N CYS A 147 -5.45 1.63 14.83
CA CYS A 147 -5.95 0.92 15.99
C CYS A 147 -7.20 1.60 16.58
N ILE A 148 -7.19 2.92 16.69
CA ILE A 148 -8.31 3.67 17.24
C ILE A 148 -9.50 3.67 16.27
N VAL A 149 -9.27 3.89 14.97
CA VAL A 149 -10.34 3.89 13.96
C VAL A 149 -11.05 2.54 13.94
N ASN A 150 -10.29 1.44 13.92
CA ASN A 150 -10.86 0.10 13.92
C ASN A 150 -11.63 -0.19 15.23
N ALA A 151 -11.11 0.21 16.39
CA ALA A 151 -11.77 0.03 17.67
C ALA A 151 -13.08 0.87 17.79
N GLU A 152 -13.04 2.15 17.43
CA GLU A 152 -14.21 3.03 17.46
C GLU A 152 -15.26 2.61 16.42
N HIS A 153 -14.83 2.13 15.26
CA HIS A 153 -15.76 1.61 14.25
C HIS A 153 -16.55 0.40 14.77
N MET A 154 -15.87 -0.57 15.40
CA MET A 154 -16.54 -1.72 16.03
C MET A 154 -17.49 -1.26 17.15
N ARG A 155 -17.09 -0.26 17.94
CA ARG A 155 -17.91 0.29 19.02
C ARG A 155 -19.21 0.93 18.55
N ILE A 156 -19.20 1.60 17.39
CA ILE A 156 -20.39 2.32 16.88
C ILE A 156 -21.41 1.35 16.25
N TRP A 157 -20.93 0.34 15.53
CA TRP A 157 -21.76 -0.51 14.66
C TRP A 157 -22.05 -1.92 15.18
N ASP A 158 -21.43 -2.29 16.31
CA ASP A 158 -21.65 -3.57 17.01
C ASP A 158 -21.63 -4.75 16.01
N THR A 159 -22.67 -5.60 16.00
CA THR A 159 -22.77 -6.79 15.14
C THR A 159 -22.81 -6.52 13.63
N LYS A 160 -23.13 -5.29 13.19
CA LYS A 160 -23.07 -4.91 11.76
C LYS A 160 -21.68 -4.41 11.34
N GLY A 161 -20.79 -4.19 12.31
CA GLY A 161 -19.46 -3.62 12.12
C GLY A 161 -18.56 -4.44 11.19
N GLU A 162 -18.65 -5.77 11.17
CA GLU A 162 -17.78 -6.61 10.34
C GLU A 162 -17.92 -6.31 8.85
N SER A 163 -19.16 -6.18 8.36
CA SER A 163 -19.43 -5.85 6.95
C SER A 163 -19.00 -4.43 6.58
N LEU A 164 -19.13 -3.49 7.53
CA LEU A 164 -18.73 -2.10 7.36
C LEU A 164 -17.21 -1.92 7.45
N LEU A 165 -16.49 -2.83 8.13
CA LEU A 165 -15.04 -2.80 8.20
C LEU A 165 -14.43 -3.00 6.81
N GLN A 166 -15.08 -3.81 5.97
CA GLN A 166 -14.67 -3.97 4.57
C GLN A 166 -14.91 -2.72 3.72
N LEU A 167 -15.92 -1.92 4.04
CA LEU A 167 -16.12 -0.62 3.41
C LEU A 167 -15.00 0.36 3.78
N ILE A 168 -14.63 0.42 5.06
CA ILE A 168 -13.49 1.24 5.51
C ILE A 168 -12.19 0.82 4.81
N ASN A 169 -11.95 -0.48 4.73
CA ASN A 169 -10.82 -1.08 4.06
C ASN A 169 -10.81 -0.81 2.54
N CYS A 170 -11.98 -0.69 1.91
CA CYS A 170 -12.12 -0.26 0.51
C CYS A 170 -11.77 1.23 0.36
N VAL A 171 -12.20 2.07 1.31
CA VAL A 171 -11.88 3.50 1.32
C VAL A 171 -10.37 3.75 1.51
N TYR A 172 -9.69 2.95 2.34
CA TYR A 172 -8.22 2.94 2.40
C TYR A 172 -7.58 2.66 1.03
N ALA A 173 -8.08 1.65 0.31
CA ALA A 173 -7.57 1.31 -1.01
C ALA A 173 -7.82 2.42 -2.06
N LEU A 174 -8.94 3.15 -1.96
CA LEU A 174 -9.18 4.34 -2.78
C LEU A 174 -8.16 5.46 -2.49
N GLY A 175 -7.76 5.63 -1.22
CA GLY A 175 -6.63 6.50 -0.88
C GLY A 175 -5.34 6.08 -1.58
N GLY A 176 -5.10 4.77 -1.67
CA GLY A 176 -3.98 4.18 -2.42
C GLY A 176 -3.96 4.51 -3.91
N VAL A 177 -5.12 4.76 -4.53
CA VAL A 177 -5.23 5.24 -5.92
C VAL A 177 -4.86 6.72 -6.01
N VAL A 178 -5.33 7.52 -5.05
CA VAL A 178 -5.14 8.97 -5.04
C VAL A 178 -3.67 9.35 -4.82
N GLY A 179 -2.93 8.62 -3.98
CA GLY A 179 -1.53 8.93 -3.67
C GLY A 179 -0.59 9.00 -4.88
N PRO A 180 -0.50 7.96 -5.73
CA PRO A 180 0.35 7.98 -6.92
C PRO A 180 -0.11 9.01 -7.95
N ILE A 181 -1.44 9.22 -8.11
CA ILE A 181 -1.97 10.26 -9.00
C ILE A 181 -1.55 11.66 -8.54
N MET A 182 -1.57 11.91 -7.23
CA MET A 182 -1.10 13.16 -6.65
C MET A 182 0.41 13.36 -6.80
N ALA A 183 1.20 12.28 -6.73
CA ALA A 183 2.65 12.34 -6.87
C ALA A 183 3.08 12.47 -8.35
N ALA A 184 2.38 11.81 -9.27
CA ALA A 184 2.70 11.74 -10.69
C ALA A 184 3.14 13.05 -11.36
N PRO A 185 2.46 14.20 -11.19
CA PRO A 185 2.87 15.45 -11.85
C PRO A 185 4.15 16.08 -11.28
N PHE A 186 4.61 15.63 -10.11
CA PHE A 186 5.77 16.19 -9.41
C PHE A 186 7.00 15.27 -9.41
N ILE A 187 6.83 14.03 -9.90
CA ILE A 187 7.91 13.05 -9.97
C ILE A 187 8.89 13.43 -11.08
N THR A 188 10.19 13.27 -10.84
CA THR A 188 11.21 13.59 -11.85
C THR A 188 11.16 12.56 -12.99
N GLU A 189 11.02 13.04 -14.22
CA GLU A 189 11.17 12.20 -15.41
C GLU A 189 12.64 11.78 -15.55
N ARG A 190 12.92 10.47 -15.41
CA ARG A 190 14.25 9.95 -15.79
C ARG A 190 14.33 9.94 -17.31
N ASP A 191 14.95 10.99 -17.87
CA ASP A 191 15.27 11.14 -19.29
C ASP A 191 16.23 10.01 -19.76
N ARG A 192 15.74 8.79 -19.99
CA ARG A 192 16.42 7.81 -20.87
C ARG A 192 15.95 7.90 -22.32
N LYS A 193 14.74 8.44 -22.56
CA LYS A 193 14.17 8.66 -23.91
C LYS A 193 14.96 9.67 -24.77
N LYS A 194 15.81 10.53 -24.18
CA LYS A 194 16.60 11.53 -24.93
C LYS A 194 17.90 10.99 -25.53
N ALA A 195 18.42 9.85 -25.09
CA ALA A 195 19.64 9.27 -25.68
C ALA A 195 19.39 8.70 -27.10
N THR A 196 18.15 8.34 -27.42
CA THR A 196 17.79 7.71 -28.71
C THR A 196 17.20 8.71 -29.71
N THR A 197 16.90 9.94 -29.30
CA THR A 197 16.24 10.94 -30.18
C THR A 197 17.19 12.04 -30.66
N SER A 198 18.44 12.07 -30.19
CA SER A 198 19.49 12.95 -30.71
C SER A 198 20.25 12.38 -31.92
N SER A 199 19.92 11.18 -32.40
CA SER A 199 20.52 10.60 -33.62
C SER A 199 19.68 10.70 -34.89
N HIS A 200 18.53 11.38 -34.85
CA HIS A 200 17.72 11.66 -36.05
C HIS A 200 17.32 13.14 -36.14
N GLN A 201 18.31 14.04 -36.10
CA GLN A 201 18.17 15.27 -36.87
C GLN A 201 18.55 14.93 -38.32
N ASN A 202 17.55 15.02 -39.21
CA ASN A 202 17.77 15.14 -40.65
C ASN A 202 18.64 16.37 -40.89
N VAL A 203 19.96 16.18 -40.89
CA VAL A 203 20.89 17.14 -41.45
C VAL A 203 20.62 17.13 -42.94
N THR A 204 19.93 18.18 -43.39
CA THR A 204 19.83 18.55 -44.80
C THR A 204 21.23 18.49 -45.41
N SER A 205 21.36 17.62 -46.41
CA SER A 205 22.53 17.40 -47.24
C SER A 205 23.04 18.71 -47.83
N ASP A 206 24.14 19.25 -47.28
CA ASP A 206 25.06 20.15 -47.99
C ASP A 206 26.44 20.38 -47.33
N SER A 207 26.91 19.50 -46.43
CA SER A 207 28.27 19.62 -45.86
C SER A 207 28.96 18.28 -45.53
N LEU A 208 28.81 17.28 -46.41
CA LEU A 208 29.48 15.98 -46.30
C LEU A 208 30.94 15.97 -46.81
N ILE A 209 31.76 16.94 -46.39
CA ILE A 209 33.24 16.84 -46.50
C ILE A 209 33.86 17.52 -45.27
N ASN A 210 34.05 16.77 -44.17
CA ASN A 210 35.33 16.73 -43.42
C ASN A 210 35.34 16.11 -42.03
N ASN A 211 34.22 15.71 -41.40
CA ASN A 211 34.29 15.14 -40.06
C ASN A 211 33.81 13.69 -40.02
N SER A 212 34.73 12.75 -40.27
CA SER A 212 34.52 11.35 -39.90
C SER A 212 34.85 11.16 -38.42
N MET A 213 33.82 11.09 -37.58
CA MET A 213 33.94 10.51 -36.23
C MET A 213 33.33 9.12 -36.26
N ILE A 214 34.20 8.12 -36.33
CA ILE A 214 33.87 6.71 -36.13
C ILE A 214 33.81 6.48 -34.62
N PHE A 215 32.62 6.19 -34.09
CA PHE A 215 32.48 5.64 -32.74
C PHE A 215 32.54 4.11 -32.80
N ASN A 216 33.49 3.50 -32.06
CA ASN A 216 33.45 2.06 -31.77
C ASN A 216 33.60 1.79 -30.27
N ASN A 217 32.79 0.85 -29.80
CA ASN A 217 32.69 0.30 -28.45
C ASN A 217 33.93 -0.55 -28.13
N SER A 218 34.87 0.01 -27.37
CA SER A 218 35.66 -0.71 -26.36
C SER A 218 36.77 0.22 -25.86
N GLY A 219 36.81 0.47 -24.55
CA GLY A 219 37.87 1.27 -23.94
C GLY A 219 39.25 0.65 -24.20
N ARG A 220 40.07 1.35 -24.99
CA ARG A 220 41.54 1.39 -24.96
C ARG A 220 41.99 2.38 -26.04
N HIS A 221 42.64 3.47 -25.60
CA HIS A 221 43.19 4.50 -26.46
C HIS A 221 44.24 3.92 -27.43
N PHE A 222 44.04 4.13 -28.74
CA PHE A 222 45.11 4.05 -29.73
C PHE A 222 44.80 5.03 -30.87
N VAL A 223 45.72 5.94 -31.16
CA VAL A 223 45.68 6.80 -32.35
C VAL A 223 46.73 6.27 -33.31
N ILE A 224 46.27 5.74 -34.46
CA ILE A 224 47.12 5.47 -35.61
C ILE A 224 47.25 6.78 -36.38
N CYS A 225 48.48 7.24 -36.60
CA CYS A 225 48.78 8.26 -37.60
C CYS A 225 49.04 7.54 -38.93
N ASP A 226 48.18 7.74 -39.93
CA ASP A 226 48.48 7.36 -41.31
C ASP A 226 48.71 8.60 -42.19
N ASN A 227 49.98 8.71 -42.60
CA ASN A 227 50.56 9.24 -43.84
C ASN A 227 49.97 10.50 -44.50
N PHE A 228 50.79 11.57 -44.54
CA PHE A 228 50.95 12.34 -45.78
C PHE A 228 52.43 12.47 -46.16
N THR A 229 52.69 11.98 -47.36
CA THR A 229 53.94 12.04 -48.12
C THR A 229 54.37 13.49 -48.40
N ASN A 230 55.68 13.73 -48.26
CA ASN A 230 56.51 14.75 -48.92
C ASN A 230 55.94 16.17 -49.11
N SER A 231 56.48 17.14 -48.38
CA SER A 231 57.29 18.23 -48.99
C SER A 231 57.81 19.20 -47.92
N ASN A 232 59.04 19.67 -48.14
CA ASN A 232 59.76 20.64 -47.33
C ASN A 232 58.91 21.88 -47.01
N SER A 233 58.59 22.14 -45.74
CA SER A 233 58.33 23.51 -45.24
C SER A 233 58.32 23.61 -43.71
N SER A 234 59.29 24.40 -43.23
CA SER A 234 59.26 25.36 -42.09
C SER A 234 58.81 24.91 -40.69
N ILE A 235 59.64 25.27 -39.70
CA ILE A 235 59.41 25.23 -38.24
C ILE A 235 58.07 25.88 -37.83
N ASP A 236 57.51 26.78 -38.65
CA ASP A 236 56.22 27.45 -38.42
C ASP A 236 55.02 26.48 -38.40
N ASN A 237 55.07 25.36 -39.14
CA ASN A 237 54.01 24.35 -39.10
C ASN A 237 54.02 23.55 -37.79
N LEU A 238 55.19 23.40 -37.16
CA LEU A 238 55.33 22.73 -35.86
C LEU A 238 54.78 23.60 -34.71
N ILE A 239 54.98 24.93 -34.80
CA ILE A 239 54.46 25.90 -33.83
C ILE A 239 52.93 26.01 -33.93
N ASN A 240 52.37 26.00 -35.15
CA ASN A 240 50.92 25.99 -35.35
C ASN A 240 50.27 24.68 -34.88
N TYR A 241 50.95 23.54 -35.02
CA TYR A 241 50.48 22.24 -34.52
C TYR A 241 50.43 22.21 -32.98
N ASN A 242 51.48 22.70 -32.30
CA ASN A 242 51.46 22.79 -30.84
C ASN A 242 50.37 23.74 -30.33
N ARG A 243 50.16 24.88 -31.01
CA ARG A 243 49.11 25.83 -30.63
C ARG A 243 47.70 25.23 -30.81
N THR A 244 47.45 24.51 -31.91
CA THR A 244 46.17 23.81 -32.13
C THR A 244 45.95 22.63 -31.19
N PHE A 245 47.01 21.92 -30.81
CA PHE A 245 46.93 20.86 -29.80
C PHE A 245 46.66 21.42 -28.40
N ASP A 246 47.32 22.50 -28.01
CA ASP A 246 47.07 23.18 -26.73
C ASP A 246 45.66 23.77 -26.67
N ASP A 247 45.16 24.35 -27.77
CA ASP A 247 43.78 24.83 -27.89
C ASP A 247 42.77 23.68 -27.77
N PHE A 248 43.07 22.51 -28.37
CA PHE A 248 42.24 21.31 -28.24
C PHE A 248 42.24 20.75 -26.81
N ILE A 249 43.40 20.72 -26.14
CA ILE A 249 43.49 20.30 -24.73
C ILE A 249 42.76 21.29 -23.80
N ASN A 250 42.84 22.59 -24.08
CA ASN A 250 42.09 23.60 -23.34
C ASN A 250 40.59 23.45 -23.56
N MET A 251 40.13 23.18 -24.79
CA MET A 251 38.72 22.87 -25.09
C MET A 251 38.25 21.60 -24.36
N ILE A 252 39.08 20.54 -24.29
CA ILE A 252 38.75 19.33 -23.52
C ILE A 252 38.68 19.64 -22.02
N LYS A 253 39.60 20.43 -21.48
CA LYS A 253 39.57 20.86 -20.08
C LYS A 253 38.37 21.75 -19.77
N GLU A 254 37.96 22.61 -20.70
CA GLU A 254 36.77 23.45 -20.58
C GLU A 254 35.51 22.61 -20.65
N CYS A 255 35.41 21.64 -21.56
CA CYS A 255 34.33 20.65 -21.59
C CYS A 255 34.29 19.77 -20.33
N HIS A 256 35.45 19.35 -19.82
CA HIS A 256 35.56 18.53 -18.60
C HIS A 256 35.16 19.34 -17.36
N ASN A 257 35.64 20.58 -17.23
CA ASN A 257 35.22 21.49 -16.17
C ASN A 257 33.75 21.89 -16.32
N GLN A 258 33.22 22.08 -17.53
CA GLN A 258 31.79 22.31 -17.74
C GLN A 258 30.97 21.08 -17.39
N THR A 259 31.44 19.85 -17.65
CA THR A 259 30.76 18.63 -17.21
C THR A 259 30.87 18.38 -15.71
N GLU A 260 31.93 18.81 -15.03
CA GLU A 260 32.03 18.78 -13.56
C GLU A 260 31.21 19.88 -12.89
N VAL A 261 31.22 21.10 -13.43
CA VAL A 261 30.41 22.23 -12.97
C VAL A 261 28.92 21.96 -13.21
N ASP A 262 28.53 21.40 -14.37
CA ASP A 262 27.16 20.95 -14.62
C ASP A 262 26.78 19.76 -13.75
N LYS A 263 27.68 18.81 -13.43
CA LYS A 263 27.40 17.74 -12.46
C LYS A 263 27.22 18.25 -11.03
N SER A 264 27.92 19.32 -10.66
CA SER A 264 27.81 19.95 -9.33
C SER A 264 26.61 20.89 -9.20
N ASN A 265 26.20 21.56 -10.28
CA ASN A 265 24.99 22.39 -10.36
C ASN A 265 23.73 21.60 -10.73
N LEU A 266 23.86 20.36 -11.20
CA LEU A 266 22.78 19.36 -11.23
C LEU A 266 22.52 18.83 -9.81
N GLN A 267 22.33 19.74 -8.86
CA GLN A 267 21.58 19.44 -7.65
C GLN A 267 20.20 19.02 -8.14
N ARG A 268 19.99 17.70 -8.31
CA ARG A 268 18.78 17.08 -8.88
C ARG A 268 17.55 17.72 -8.25
N SER A 269 16.97 18.69 -8.95
CA SER A 269 15.82 19.43 -8.46
C SER A 269 14.61 18.53 -8.67
N THR A 270 14.17 17.89 -7.58
CA THR A 270 12.93 17.14 -7.56
C THR A 270 11.82 18.09 -7.10
N ASN A 271 10.65 18.03 -7.74
CA ASN A 271 9.48 18.82 -7.35
C ASN A 271 8.59 18.05 -6.36
N VAL A 272 9.06 16.91 -5.86
CA VAL A 272 8.30 15.99 -5.01
C VAL A 272 7.83 16.64 -3.70
N HIS A 273 8.50 17.71 -3.26
CA HIS A 273 8.08 18.52 -2.11
C HIS A 273 6.61 18.98 -2.20
N PHE A 274 6.12 19.32 -3.40
CA PHE A 274 4.73 19.73 -3.60
C PHE A 274 3.75 18.57 -3.40
N ALA A 275 4.09 17.34 -3.81
CA ALA A 275 3.26 16.17 -3.59
C ALA A 275 3.07 15.91 -2.09
N PHE A 276 4.16 15.91 -1.33
CA PHE A 276 4.15 15.72 0.13
C PHE A 276 3.46 16.89 0.87
N LEU A 277 3.57 18.11 0.35
CA LEU A 277 2.84 19.27 0.86
C LEU A 277 1.32 19.05 0.75
N ILE A 278 0.83 18.68 -0.42
CA ILE A 278 -0.61 18.44 -0.63
C ILE A 278 -1.09 17.29 0.26
N GLY A 279 -0.35 16.16 0.31
CA GLY A 279 -0.69 15.01 1.15
C GLY A 279 -0.74 15.36 2.64
N GLY A 280 0.20 16.18 3.12
CA GLY A 280 0.21 16.62 4.52
C GLY A 280 -0.89 17.63 4.85
N LEU A 281 -1.24 18.53 3.94
CA LEU A 281 -2.39 19.43 4.10
C LEU A 281 -3.70 18.66 4.17
N ILE A 282 -3.87 17.61 3.36
CA ILE A 282 -5.02 16.70 3.44
C ILE A 282 -5.05 16.02 4.82
N SER A 283 -3.92 15.51 5.32
CA SER A 283 -3.84 14.90 6.65
C SER A 283 -4.25 15.86 7.78
N ILE A 284 -3.88 17.13 7.69
CA ILE A 284 -4.29 18.17 8.65
C ILE A 284 -5.79 18.47 8.49
N LEU A 285 -6.31 18.56 7.26
CA LEU A 285 -7.74 18.80 7.04
C LEU A 285 -8.61 17.66 7.61
N VAL A 286 -8.13 16.41 7.52
CA VAL A 286 -8.77 15.22 8.08
C VAL A 286 -8.85 15.27 9.61
N SER A 287 -8.02 16.07 10.29
CA SER A 287 -8.14 16.24 11.74
C SER A 287 -9.32 17.11 12.17
N VAL A 288 -9.87 17.95 11.27
CA VAL A 288 -10.93 18.92 11.59
C VAL A 288 -12.22 18.25 12.08
N PRO A 289 -12.78 17.20 11.43
CA PRO A 289 -13.97 16.52 11.94
C PRO A 289 -13.78 15.88 13.32
N PHE A 290 -12.58 15.37 13.63
CA PHE A 290 -12.25 14.81 14.94
C PHE A 290 -12.12 15.90 16.01
N LEU A 291 -11.54 17.05 15.65
CA LEU A 291 -11.48 18.22 16.52
C LEU A 291 -12.88 18.77 16.81
N ILE A 292 -13.73 18.90 15.78
CA ILE A 292 -15.14 19.29 15.96
C ILE A 292 -15.79 18.30 16.92
N THR A 293 -15.62 17.00 16.68
CA THR A 293 -16.22 15.97 17.53
C THR A 293 -15.76 16.07 18.98
N LEU A 294 -14.46 16.35 19.19
CA LEU A 294 -13.88 16.54 20.51
C LEU A 294 -14.47 17.78 21.22
N LEU A 295 -14.66 18.88 20.50
CA LEU A 295 -15.16 20.14 21.06
C LEU A 295 -16.67 20.11 21.30
N THR A 296 -17.44 19.44 20.45
CA THR A 296 -18.91 19.44 20.51
C THR A 296 -19.47 18.28 21.32
N PHE A 297 -18.81 17.12 21.36
CA PHE A 297 -19.34 15.90 21.96
C PHE A 297 -18.65 15.47 23.25
N ASN A 298 -18.05 16.42 23.99
CA ASN A 298 -17.23 16.13 25.17
C ASN A 298 -18.05 15.78 26.43
N LYS A 299 -18.77 14.66 26.40
CA LYS A 299 -19.04 13.81 27.57
C LYS A 299 -19.78 12.54 27.15
N SER A 300 -19.07 11.42 27.19
CA SER A 300 -19.62 10.15 27.68
C SER A 300 -18.47 9.23 28.01
N ASN A 301 -18.02 9.32 29.27
CA ASN A 301 -17.35 8.20 29.92
C ASN A 301 -18.34 7.03 29.88
N SER A 302 -18.11 6.12 28.96
CA SER A 302 -18.64 4.78 29.10
C SER A 302 -17.43 3.88 29.28
N ASN A 303 -17.14 3.58 30.55
CA ASN A 303 -16.57 2.30 30.94
C ASN A 303 -17.52 1.24 30.36
N VAL A 304 -17.23 0.80 29.13
CA VAL A 304 -17.95 -0.31 28.52
C VAL A 304 -17.17 -1.55 28.86
N GLN A 305 -17.72 -2.25 29.85
CA GLN A 305 -17.52 -3.64 30.16
C GLN A 305 -17.37 -4.45 28.86
N GLU A 306 -16.27 -5.20 28.73
CA GLU A 306 -16.15 -6.25 27.72
C GLU A 306 -17.46 -7.07 27.74
N ARG A 307 -18.21 -7.04 26.64
CA ARG A 307 -19.28 -7.99 26.44
C ARG A 307 -18.62 -9.35 26.27
N THR A 308 -18.71 -10.19 27.29
CA THR A 308 -18.65 -11.63 27.11
C THR A 308 -19.83 -12.01 26.23
N ASP A 309 -19.54 -12.28 24.96
CA ASP A 309 -20.49 -12.94 24.04
C ASP A 309 -21.11 -14.16 24.73
N PRO A 310 -22.39 -14.48 24.43
CA PRO A 310 -23.06 -15.65 24.97
C PRO A 310 -22.19 -16.90 24.72
N ALA A 311 -22.23 -17.84 25.65
CA ALA A 311 -21.39 -19.03 25.72
C ALA A 311 -21.32 -19.82 24.39
N ILE A 312 -20.44 -19.41 23.49
CA ILE A 312 -19.97 -20.21 22.37
C ILE A 312 -19.07 -21.27 23.00
N GLN A 313 -19.31 -22.53 22.65
CA GLN A 313 -18.55 -23.66 23.18
C GLN A 313 -17.06 -23.47 22.84
N GLU A 314 -16.29 -22.96 23.81
CA GLU A 314 -14.89 -22.63 23.62
C GLU A 314 -14.08 -23.91 23.41
N ARG A 315 -13.42 -24.03 22.26
CA ARG A 315 -12.40 -25.05 22.07
C ARG A 315 -11.18 -24.67 22.91
N LYS A 316 -11.12 -25.17 24.15
CA LYS A 316 -9.97 -24.99 25.04
C LYS A 316 -8.79 -25.82 24.52
N LEU A 317 -7.89 -25.16 23.79
CA LEU A 317 -6.63 -25.72 23.32
C LEU A 317 -5.58 -25.64 24.44
N PRO A 318 -4.72 -26.66 24.62
CA PRO A 318 -3.61 -26.57 25.56
C PRO A 318 -2.63 -25.47 25.14
N LEU A 319 -2.03 -24.78 26.10
CA LEU A 319 -1.16 -23.61 25.88
C LEU A 319 -0.09 -23.85 24.81
N LEU A 320 0.61 -25.00 24.87
CA LEU A 320 1.65 -25.34 23.92
C LEU A 320 1.14 -25.42 22.47
N LEU A 321 -0.07 -25.96 22.28
CA LEU A 321 -0.69 -26.04 20.96
C LEU A 321 -1.12 -24.66 20.47
N THR A 322 -1.66 -23.82 21.35
CA THR A 322 -2.03 -22.44 21.04
C THR A 322 -0.80 -21.62 20.63
N VAL A 323 0.31 -21.75 21.36
CA VAL A 323 1.58 -21.08 21.02
C VAL A 323 2.11 -21.58 19.67
N PHE A 324 2.10 -22.89 19.44
CA PHE A 324 2.52 -23.46 18.15
C PHE A 324 1.70 -22.93 16.98
N LEU A 325 0.37 -22.89 17.11
CA LEU A 325 -0.53 -22.34 16.09
C LEU A 325 -0.31 -20.83 15.90
N ALA A 326 -0.08 -20.08 16.98
CA ALA A 326 0.23 -18.66 16.92
C ALA A 326 1.54 -18.39 16.17
N VAL A 327 2.57 -19.22 16.34
CA VAL A 327 3.83 -19.13 15.59
C VAL A 327 3.60 -19.41 14.09
N LEU A 328 2.79 -20.40 13.74
CA LEU A 328 2.44 -20.66 12.33
C LEU A 328 1.66 -19.50 11.71
N LEU A 329 0.72 -18.90 12.45
CA LEU A 329 0.00 -17.70 12.02
C LEU A 329 0.97 -16.53 11.81
N PHE A 330 1.87 -16.28 12.77
CA PHE A 330 2.91 -15.26 12.64
C PHE A 330 3.71 -15.44 11.35
N LEU A 331 4.20 -16.66 11.08
CA LEU A 331 4.98 -16.96 9.88
C LEU A 331 4.16 -16.77 8.60
N TYR A 332 2.90 -17.19 8.57
CA TYR A 332 2.02 -17.00 7.42
C TYR A 332 1.85 -15.50 7.09
N TYR A 333 1.50 -14.69 8.09
CA TYR A 333 1.31 -13.25 7.88
C TYR A 333 2.62 -12.51 7.60
N LEU A 334 3.75 -12.97 8.16
CA LEU A 334 5.07 -12.47 7.82
C LEU A 334 5.34 -12.60 6.32
N PHE A 335 5.20 -13.79 5.75
CA PHE A 335 5.48 -13.99 4.33
C PHE A 335 4.40 -13.39 3.43
N TYR A 336 3.13 -13.53 3.77
CA TYR A 336 2.03 -12.98 2.97
C TYR A 336 2.09 -11.45 2.88
N CYS A 337 2.19 -10.74 4.02
CA CYS A 337 2.23 -9.28 3.99
C CYS A 337 3.50 -8.74 3.31
N SER A 338 4.60 -9.51 3.36
CA SER A 338 5.82 -9.16 2.62
C SER A 338 5.58 -9.12 1.11
N ILE A 339 4.77 -10.03 0.56
CA ILE A 339 4.42 -10.05 -0.88
C ILE A 339 3.75 -8.74 -1.27
N GLU A 340 2.72 -8.34 -0.52
CA GLU A 340 1.90 -7.15 -0.78
C GLU A 340 2.72 -5.87 -0.71
N VAL A 341 3.48 -5.69 0.38
CA VAL A 341 4.26 -4.46 0.60
C VAL A 341 5.45 -4.38 -0.34
N THR A 342 6.18 -5.49 -0.57
CA THR A 342 7.30 -5.50 -1.51
C THR A 342 6.82 -5.14 -2.91
N PHE A 343 5.71 -5.72 -3.36
CA PHE A 343 5.13 -5.40 -4.65
C PHE A 343 4.76 -3.91 -4.76
N ASN A 344 4.00 -3.39 -3.79
CA ASN A 344 3.58 -1.99 -3.75
C ASN A 344 4.78 -1.02 -3.78
N SER A 345 5.85 -1.33 -3.06
CA SER A 345 7.00 -0.43 -2.93
C SER A 345 7.97 -0.49 -4.11
N TYR A 346 8.17 -1.66 -4.73
CA TYR A 346 9.23 -1.86 -5.72
C TYR A 346 8.77 -2.02 -7.16
N ILE A 347 7.46 -2.17 -7.44
CA ILE A 347 6.98 -2.35 -8.82
C ILE A 347 7.40 -1.18 -9.73
N LEU A 348 7.33 0.06 -9.25
CA LEU A 348 7.76 1.25 -9.99
C LEU A 348 9.27 1.21 -10.26
N VAL A 349 10.07 0.92 -9.24
CA VAL A 349 11.54 0.80 -9.35
C VAL A 349 11.91 -0.27 -10.37
N PHE A 350 11.26 -1.43 -10.28
CA PHE A 350 11.44 -2.56 -11.19
C PHE A 350 11.14 -2.17 -12.64
N ILE A 351 10.02 -1.50 -12.92
CA ILE A 351 9.65 -1.08 -14.27
C ILE A 351 10.68 -0.13 -14.86
N VAL A 352 11.07 0.89 -14.10
CA VAL A 352 12.00 1.94 -14.56
C VAL A 352 13.42 1.40 -14.78
N LYS A 353 13.83 0.38 -14.00
CA LYS A 353 15.13 -0.27 -14.20
C LYS A 353 15.13 -1.27 -15.35
N HIS A 354 14.11 -2.13 -15.40
CA HIS A 354 14.04 -3.25 -16.35
C HIS A 354 13.67 -2.81 -17.78
N PHE A 355 12.78 -1.83 -17.93
CA PHE A 355 12.34 -1.35 -19.24
C PHE A 355 13.00 -0.02 -19.62
N GLU A 356 13.94 -0.06 -20.56
CA GLU A 356 14.72 1.12 -20.99
C GLU A 356 13.87 2.26 -21.57
N ASN A 357 12.71 1.92 -22.15
CA ASN A 357 11.83 2.87 -22.85
C ASN A 357 10.72 3.46 -21.98
N ILE A 358 10.59 3.04 -20.72
CA ILE A 358 9.46 3.41 -19.87
C ILE A 358 9.89 4.46 -18.86
N GLY A 359 9.18 5.59 -18.86
CA GLY A 359 9.44 6.71 -17.93
C GLY A 359 8.86 6.45 -16.53
N THR A 360 9.28 7.28 -15.56
CA THR A 360 8.78 7.24 -14.18
C THR A 360 7.27 7.52 -14.09
N HIS A 361 6.73 8.38 -14.96
CA HIS A 361 5.29 8.66 -15.04
C HIS A 361 4.47 7.45 -15.51
N GLU A 362 4.93 6.75 -16.55
CA GLU A 362 4.27 5.55 -17.07
C GLU A 362 4.30 4.41 -16.03
N ALA A 363 5.42 4.25 -15.31
CA ALA A 363 5.54 3.30 -14.22
C ALA A 363 4.62 3.63 -13.03
N ALA A 364 4.41 4.92 -12.71
CA ALA A 364 3.50 5.35 -11.65
C ALA A 364 2.03 4.95 -11.94
N TYR A 365 1.62 4.94 -13.21
CA TYR A 365 0.26 4.49 -13.58
C TYR A 365 0.01 3.01 -13.25
N ILE A 366 1.02 2.14 -13.38
CA ILE A 366 0.86 0.73 -12.99
C ILE A 366 0.57 0.60 -11.50
N LEU A 367 1.24 1.40 -10.67
CA LEU A 367 0.96 1.45 -9.23
C LEU A 367 -0.48 1.93 -8.97
N THR A 368 -0.96 2.94 -9.70
CA THR A 368 -2.36 3.38 -9.63
C THR A 368 -3.33 2.27 -10.03
N TYR A 369 -3.05 1.54 -11.12
CA TYR A 369 -3.91 0.43 -11.57
C TYR A 369 -3.95 -0.72 -10.56
N TYR A 370 -2.81 -1.05 -9.94
CA TYR A 370 -2.75 -2.00 -8.84
C TYR A 370 -3.71 -1.61 -7.72
N TRP A 371 -3.64 -0.37 -7.22
CA TRP A 371 -4.51 0.11 -6.15
C TRP A 371 -5.99 0.17 -6.56
N ALA A 372 -6.28 0.53 -7.82
CA ALA A 372 -7.64 0.59 -8.32
C ALA A 372 -8.30 -0.79 -8.36
N LEU A 373 -7.57 -1.80 -8.84
CA LEU A 373 -8.05 -3.18 -8.86
C LEU A 373 -8.06 -3.81 -7.47
N PHE A 374 -7.16 -3.39 -6.57
CA PHE A 374 -7.20 -3.76 -5.16
C PHE A 374 -8.48 -3.22 -4.47
N ALA A 375 -8.84 -1.95 -4.69
CA ALA A 375 -10.06 -1.35 -4.17
C ALA A 375 -11.32 -2.03 -4.73
N THR A 376 -11.32 -2.28 -6.04
CA THR A 376 -12.40 -3.00 -6.74
C THR A 376 -12.55 -4.41 -6.18
N GLY A 377 -11.43 -5.12 -5.97
CA GLY A 377 -11.40 -6.43 -5.36
C GLY A 377 -11.99 -6.46 -3.95
N ARG A 378 -11.69 -5.44 -3.12
CA ARG A 378 -12.31 -5.30 -1.80
C ARG A 378 -13.81 -5.09 -1.89
N PHE A 379 -14.28 -4.25 -2.80
CA PHE A 379 -15.72 -4.05 -3.02
C PHE A 379 -16.43 -5.35 -3.41
N PHE A 380 -15.88 -6.12 -4.35
CA PHE A 380 -16.44 -7.43 -4.76
C PHE A 380 -16.30 -8.51 -3.68
N SER A 381 -15.27 -8.44 -2.84
CA SER A 381 -15.05 -9.39 -1.74
C SER A 381 -16.18 -9.36 -0.72
N ILE A 382 -16.84 -8.21 -0.51
CA ILE A 382 -18.00 -8.06 0.40
C ILE A 382 -19.18 -8.93 -0.05
N PHE A 383 -19.39 -9.05 -1.36
CA PHE A 383 -20.43 -9.91 -1.91
C PHE A 383 -19.99 -11.36 -1.91
N THR A 384 -18.74 -11.61 -2.29
CA THR A 384 -18.19 -12.96 -2.43
C THR A 384 -18.09 -13.68 -1.08
N SER A 385 -17.78 -12.95 0.00
CA SER A 385 -17.71 -13.49 1.36
C SER A 385 -19.06 -13.96 1.90
N LYS A 386 -20.19 -13.55 1.31
CA LYS A 386 -21.52 -14.07 1.68
C LYS A 386 -21.82 -15.44 1.08
N TYR A 387 -21.16 -15.80 -0.01
CA TYR A 387 -21.47 -17.01 -0.78
C TYR A 387 -20.37 -18.07 -0.70
N LEU A 388 -19.13 -17.70 -0.37
CA LEU A 388 -18.00 -18.60 -0.31
C LEU A 388 -17.39 -18.64 1.10
N PRO A 389 -17.14 -19.84 1.66
CA PRO A 389 -16.46 -19.97 2.94
C PRO A 389 -15.01 -19.47 2.85
N ALA A 390 -14.50 -18.89 3.94
CA ALA A 390 -13.17 -18.28 4.02
C ALA A 390 -12.03 -19.16 3.47
N ARG A 391 -12.09 -20.48 3.69
CA ARG A 391 -11.11 -21.44 3.16
C ARG A 391 -11.04 -21.43 1.62
N LYS A 392 -12.19 -21.39 0.93
CA LYS A 392 -12.21 -21.40 -0.54
C LYS A 392 -11.71 -20.07 -1.10
N LEU A 393 -12.10 -18.95 -0.49
CA LEU A 393 -11.61 -17.63 -0.85
C LEU A 393 -10.09 -17.57 -0.78
N LEU A 394 -9.50 -18.06 0.30
CA LEU A 394 -8.07 -18.03 0.52
C LEU A 394 -7.29 -18.83 -0.55
N TYR A 395 -7.80 -20.00 -0.96
CA TYR A 395 -7.22 -20.75 -2.08
C TYR A 395 -7.33 -19.99 -3.41
N ILE A 396 -8.49 -19.42 -3.72
CA ILE A 396 -8.72 -18.66 -4.97
C ILE A 396 -7.71 -17.50 -5.05
N HIS A 397 -7.63 -16.68 -4.00
CA HIS A 397 -6.72 -15.54 -4.01
C HIS A 397 -5.25 -15.93 -4.09
N LEU A 398 -4.80 -16.98 -3.37
CA LEU A 398 -3.41 -17.45 -3.48
C LEU A 398 -3.07 -18.00 -4.87
N THR A 399 -4.01 -18.72 -5.51
CA THR A 399 -3.81 -19.17 -6.90
C THR A 399 -3.77 -18.00 -7.88
N MET A 400 -4.57 -16.95 -7.65
CA MET A 400 -4.51 -15.72 -8.43
C MET A 400 -3.16 -15.02 -8.25
N ILE A 401 -2.64 -14.90 -7.02
CA ILE A 401 -1.29 -14.34 -6.75
C ILE A 401 -0.23 -15.15 -7.51
N ALA A 402 -0.27 -16.49 -7.43
CA ALA A 402 0.67 -17.35 -8.14
C ALA A 402 0.63 -17.12 -9.67
N SER A 403 -0.57 -17.03 -10.24
CA SER A 403 -0.76 -16.76 -11.67
C SER A 403 -0.30 -15.36 -12.07
N ALA A 404 -0.52 -14.36 -11.21
CA ALA A 404 -0.07 -12.99 -11.42
C ALA A 404 1.46 -12.91 -11.47
N LEU A 405 2.15 -13.56 -10.53
CA LEU A 405 3.61 -13.59 -10.50
C LEU A 405 4.21 -14.34 -11.68
N ALA A 406 3.63 -15.48 -12.05
CA ALA A 406 4.08 -16.23 -13.23
C ALA A 406 3.95 -15.39 -14.51
N GLY A 407 2.81 -14.70 -14.66
CA GLY A 407 2.57 -13.79 -15.78
C GLY A 407 3.47 -12.56 -15.78
N LEU A 408 3.78 -12.00 -14.60
CA LEU A 408 4.68 -10.87 -14.46
C LEU A 408 6.13 -11.25 -14.85
N ILE A 409 6.61 -12.41 -14.39
CA ILE A 409 7.92 -12.95 -14.79
C ILE A 409 7.94 -13.22 -16.30
N ALA A 410 6.90 -13.84 -16.85
CA ALA A 410 6.80 -14.09 -18.29
C ALA A 410 6.82 -12.77 -19.09
N GLY A 411 6.06 -11.76 -18.67
CA GLY A 411 6.05 -10.44 -19.31
C GLY A 411 7.41 -9.74 -19.25
N ALA A 412 8.12 -9.86 -18.12
CA ALA A 412 9.43 -9.30 -17.93
C ALA A 412 10.50 -10.00 -18.81
N LEU A 413 10.47 -11.33 -18.90
CA LEU A 413 11.35 -12.12 -19.76
C LEU A 413 11.10 -11.88 -21.25
N LEU A 414 9.84 -11.67 -21.64
CA LEU A 414 9.46 -11.33 -23.01
C LEU A 414 9.71 -9.85 -23.34
N ASN A 415 10.14 -9.05 -22.37
CA ASN A 415 10.30 -7.60 -22.47
C ASN A 415 9.02 -6.89 -22.99
N ARG A 416 7.85 -7.34 -22.54
CA ARG A 416 6.53 -6.81 -22.92
C ARG A 416 5.86 -6.09 -21.75
N PHE A 417 5.91 -4.77 -21.78
CA PHE A 417 5.29 -3.89 -20.79
C PHE A 417 3.78 -4.12 -20.62
N ASP A 418 3.06 -4.36 -21.72
CA ASP A 418 1.61 -4.62 -21.71
C ASP A 418 1.25 -5.81 -20.81
N ILE A 419 2.05 -6.89 -20.88
CA ILE A 419 1.84 -8.12 -20.12
C ILE A 419 2.08 -7.86 -18.63
N VAL A 420 3.17 -7.17 -18.28
CA VAL A 420 3.47 -6.79 -16.90
C VAL A 420 2.36 -5.93 -16.30
N THR A 421 1.78 -5.02 -17.10
CA THR A 421 0.65 -4.17 -16.69
C THR A 421 -0.57 -5.01 -16.33
N VAL A 422 -0.99 -5.94 -17.21
CA VAL A 422 -2.16 -6.80 -16.97
C VAL A 422 -1.97 -7.67 -15.72
N PHE A 423 -0.79 -8.26 -15.54
CA PHE A 423 -0.53 -9.10 -14.39
C PHE A 423 -0.30 -8.32 -13.09
N SER A 424 0.13 -7.06 -13.17
CA SER A 424 0.14 -6.14 -12.02
C SER A 424 -1.28 -5.79 -11.55
N CYS A 425 -2.22 -5.60 -12.48
CA CYS A 425 -3.63 -5.45 -12.15
C CYS A 425 -4.21 -6.70 -11.48
N LEU A 426 -3.87 -7.89 -11.99
CA LEU A 426 -4.28 -9.15 -11.38
C LEU A 426 -3.71 -9.32 -9.97
N MET A 427 -2.46 -8.88 -9.76
CA MET A 427 -1.83 -8.84 -8.44
C MET A 427 -2.66 -8.02 -7.45
N GLY A 428 -3.08 -6.80 -7.82
CA GLY A 428 -3.95 -5.95 -6.99
C GLY A 428 -5.27 -6.60 -6.63
N LEU A 429 -5.97 -7.17 -7.62
CA LEU A 429 -7.22 -7.89 -7.39
C LEU A 429 -7.02 -9.07 -6.42
N SER A 430 -5.92 -9.79 -6.55
CA SER A 430 -5.61 -10.99 -5.79
C SER A 430 -5.24 -10.72 -4.32
N CYS A 431 -4.53 -9.62 -4.03
CA CYS A 431 -4.15 -9.24 -2.66
C CYS A 431 -5.29 -8.62 -1.85
N SER A 432 -6.32 -8.10 -2.52
CA SER A 432 -7.39 -7.27 -1.91
C SER A 432 -8.05 -7.84 -0.65
N ALA A 433 -8.42 -9.12 -0.66
CA ALA A 433 -9.19 -9.78 0.41
C ALA A 433 -8.47 -10.94 1.11
N THR A 434 -7.22 -11.24 0.75
CA THR A 434 -6.50 -12.41 1.29
C THR A 434 -6.19 -12.26 2.78
N LEU A 435 -5.79 -11.06 3.21
CA LEU A 435 -5.55 -10.77 4.63
C LEU A 435 -6.83 -10.99 5.46
N ALA A 436 -7.95 -10.42 5.02
CA ALA A 436 -9.24 -10.56 5.69
C ALA A 436 -9.76 -12.01 5.67
N ALA A 437 -9.64 -12.70 4.53
CA ALA A 437 -9.99 -14.12 4.43
C ALA A 437 -9.13 -14.99 5.37
N GLY A 438 -7.86 -14.63 5.59
CA GLY A 438 -6.99 -15.27 6.58
C GLY A 438 -7.50 -15.11 8.01
N PHE A 439 -7.97 -13.91 8.38
CA PHE A 439 -8.57 -13.65 9.69
C PHE A 439 -9.84 -14.47 9.89
N SER A 440 -10.76 -14.41 8.93
CA SER A 440 -12.01 -15.17 8.98
C SER A 440 -11.78 -16.68 9.01
N TRP A 441 -10.78 -17.19 8.26
CA TRP A 441 -10.44 -18.61 8.30
C TRP A 441 -9.85 -19.03 9.66
N THR A 442 -9.00 -18.19 10.24
CA THR A 442 -8.40 -18.44 11.56
C THR A 442 -9.49 -18.57 12.61
N GLU A 443 -10.43 -17.62 12.64
CA GLU A 443 -11.54 -17.61 13.58
C GLU A 443 -12.51 -18.77 13.37
N ALA A 444 -12.87 -19.07 12.11
CA ALA A 444 -13.86 -20.09 11.80
C ALA A 444 -13.36 -21.54 11.97
N GLU A 445 -12.09 -21.81 11.65
CA GLU A 445 -11.59 -23.19 11.52
C GLU A 445 -10.41 -23.51 12.45
N LEU A 446 -9.63 -22.52 12.90
CA LEU A 446 -8.41 -22.76 13.68
C LEU A 446 -8.64 -22.52 15.17
N MET A 447 -8.88 -21.27 15.57
CA MET A 447 -9.07 -20.83 16.95
C MET A 447 -9.69 -19.43 17.01
N LYS A 448 -10.39 -19.12 18.11
CA LYS A 448 -10.92 -17.76 18.33
C LYS A 448 -9.78 -16.75 18.34
N VAL A 449 -9.95 -15.68 17.56
CA VAL A 449 -8.98 -14.58 17.47
C VAL A 449 -9.18 -13.67 18.67
N THR A 450 -8.39 -13.88 19.72
CA THR A 450 -8.36 -13.01 20.90
C THR A 450 -7.36 -11.86 20.73
N GLY A 451 -7.42 -10.83 21.58
CA GLY A 451 -6.48 -9.70 21.53
C GLY A 451 -5.00 -10.09 21.40
N PRO A 452 -4.48 -11.05 22.20
CA PRO A 452 -3.10 -11.54 22.07
C PRO A 452 -2.81 -12.20 20.71
N ILE A 453 -3.75 -12.94 20.14
CA ILE A 453 -3.58 -13.61 18.85
C ILE A 453 -3.60 -12.59 17.70
N SER A 454 -4.50 -11.59 17.77
CA SER A 454 -4.49 -10.45 16.86
C SER A 454 -3.16 -9.69 16.90
N ALA A 455 -2.56 -9.52 18.09
CA ALA A 455 -1.26 -8.90 18.23
C ALA A 455 -0.16 -9.72 17.55
N VAL A 456 -0.14 -11.06 17.72
CA VAL A 456 0.82 -11.93 17.03
C VAL A 456 0.68 -11.83 15.51
N ILE A 457 -0.55 -11.85 15.00
CA ILE A 457 -0.83 -11.66 13.56
C ILE A 457 -0.28 -10.31 13.08
N LEU A 458 -0.54 -9.23 13.81
CA LEU A 458 -0.12 -7.88 13.44
C LEU A 458 1.40 -7.69 13.47
N ILE A 459 2.08 -8.28 14.47
CA ILE A 459 3.55 -8.28 14.54
C ILE A 459 4.11 -9.03 13.33
N GLY A 460 3.56 -10.19 12.97
CA GLY A 460 3.97 -10.92 11.76
C GLY A 460 3.76 -10.08 10.50
N ALA A 461 2.56 -9.53 10.33
CA ALA A 461 2.17 -8.68 9.21
C ALA A 461 3.05 -7.44 9.02
N SER A 462 3.74 -6.98 10.08
CA SER A 462 4.65 -5.82 10.01
C SER A 462 6.12 -6.22 9.93
N THR A 463 6.53 -7.30 10.60
CA THR A 463 7.93 -7.76 10.63
C THR A 463 8.41 -8.20 9.24
N GLY A 464 7.55 -8.90 8.48
CA GLY A 464 7.89 -9.32 7.13
C GLY A 464 8.21 -8.15 6.20
N PRO A 465 7.28 -7.18 6.04
CA PRO A 465 7.50 -5.94 5.29
C PRO A 465 8.67 -5.07 5.75
N MET A 466 9.20 -5.27 6.96
CA MET A 466 10.44 -4.60 7.39
C MET A 466 11.69 -5.27 6.82
N VAL A 467 11.71 -6.61 6.78
CA VAL A 467 12.92 -7.37 6.43
C VAL A 467 13.00 -7.64 4.92
N VAL A 468 11.90 -8.06 4.31
CA VAL A 468 11.91 -8.54 2.91
C VAL A 468 12.23 -7.42 1.90
N PRO A 469 11.59 -6.23 1.94
CA PRO A 469 11.94 -5.15 1.04
C PRO A 469 13.39 -4.68 1.15
N PHE A 470 13.98 -4.74 2.36
CA PHE A 470 15.40 -4.44 2.56
C PHE A 470 16.30 -5.43 1.81
N VAL A 471 16.02 -6.73 1.94
CA VAL A 471 16.76 -7.77 1.21
C VAL A 471 16.57 -7.61 -0.30
N VAL A 472 15.34 -7.31 -0.74
CA VAL A 472 15.03 -7.08 -2.17
C VAL A 472 15.77 -5.88 -2.72
N GLY A 473 15.84 -4.77 -1.98
CA GLY A 473 16.59 -3.58 -2.37
C GLY A 473 18.07 -3.90 -2.62
N HIS A 474 18.69 -4.68 -1.74
CA HIS A 474 20.08 -5.14 -1.93
C HIS A 474 20.23 -6.03 -3.17
N LEU A 475 19.37 -7.04 -3.35
CA LEU A 475 19.47 -7.96 -4.49
C LEU A 475 19.21 -7.26 -5.84
N VAL A 476 18.29 -6.31 -5.89
CA VAL A 476 18.00 -5.51 -7.09
C VAL A 476 19.15 -4.56 -7.44
N GLU A 477 19.94 -4.14 -6.46
CA GLU A 477 21.08 -3.25 -6.68
C GLU A 477 22.33 -4.00 -7.16
N TYR A 478 22.68 -5.09 -6.47
CA TYR A 478 23.97 -5.77 -6.67
C TYR A 478 23.91 -6.96 -7.64
N GLU A 479 22.74 -7.56 -7.86
CA GLU A 479 22.62 -8.79 -8.66
C GLU A 479 21.84 -8.56 -9.97
N SER A 480 20.54 -8.29 -9.89
CA SER A 480 19.67 -8.13 -11.07
C SER A 480 18.28 -7.61 -10.66
N ASP A 481 17.67 -6.80 -11.52
CA ASP A 481 16.30 -6.30 -11.36
C ASP A 481 15.26 -7.42 -11.17
N MET A 482 15.50 -8.61 -11.74
CA MET A 482 14.61 -9.77 -11.65
C MET A 482 14.46 -10.33 -10.22
N TRP A 483 15.41 -10.05 -9.33
CA TRP A 483 15.34 -10.50 -7.94
C TRP A 483 14.15 -9.92 -7.18
N PHE A 484 13.58 -8.81 -7.63
CA PHE A 484 12.27 -8.35 -7.18
C PHE A 484 11.20 -9.46 -7.34
N CYS A 485 11.10 -10.04 -8.53
CA CYS A 485 10.11 -11.09 -8.82
C CYS A 485 10.43 -12.39 -8.07
N TYR A 486 11.70 -12.81 -8.06
CA TYR A 486 12.11 -14.05 -7.42
C TYR A 486 11.90 -14.04 -5.91
N SER A 487 12.13 -12.89 -5.26
CA SER A 487 11.92 -12.74 -3.82
C SER A 487 10.43 -12.84 -3.45
N ILE A 488 9.54 -12.28 -4.29
CA ILE A 488 8.09 -12.39 -4.07
C ILE A 488 7.63 -13.84 -4.31
N VAL A 489 8.17 -14.55 -5.30
CA VAL A 489 7.89 -15.98 -5.50
C VAL A 489 8.36 -16.81 -4.31
N ALA A 490 9.56 -16.55 -3.78
CA ALA A 490 10.07 -17.23 -2.59
C ALA A 490 9.14 -16.99 -1.38
N ALA A 491 8.72 -15.75 -1.14
CA ALA A 491 7.76 -15.42 -0.10
C ALA A 491 6.40 -16.12 -0.31
N LEU A 492 5.91 -16.24 -1.54
CA LEU A 492 4.69 -16.97 -1.85
C LEU A 492 4.80 -18.46 -1.54
N VAL A 493 5.89 -19.11 -1.93
CA VAL A 493 6.13 -20.54 -1.65
C VAL A 493 6.17 -20.77 -0.14
N LEU A 494 6.83 -19.89 0.61
CA LEU A 494 6.87 -19.96 2.08
C LEU A 494 5.48 -19.74 2.69
N ALA A 495 4.73 -18.74 2.25
CA ALA A 495 3.37 -18.50 2.72
C ALA A 495 2.43 -19.70 2.44
N VAL A 496 2.47 -20.26 1.22
CA VAL A 496 1.66 -21.42 0.83
C VAL A 496 2.07 -22.67 1.59
N SER A 497 3.37 -22.90 1.81
CA SER A 497 3.85 -24.06 2.56
C SER A 497 3.43 -24.00 4.04
N VAL A 498 3.60 -22.85 4.70
CA VAL A 498 3.15 -22.64 6.08
C VAL A 498 1.65 -22.85 6.20
N LEU A 499 0.88 -22.29 5.27
CA LEU A 499 -0.56 -22.46 5.23
C LEU A 499 -0.96 -23.92 5.00
N ALA A 500 -0.31 -24.63 4.09
CA ALA A 500 -0.59 -26.04 3.82
C ALA A 500 -0.30 -26.91 5.04
N VAL A 501 0.80 -26.64 5.76
CA VAL A 501 1.11 -27.27 7.06
C VAL A 501 0.01 -26.96 8.06
N MET A 502 -0.39 -25.70 8.20
CA MET A 502 -1.43 -25.27 9.12
C MET A 502 -2.79 -25.93 8.83
N MET A 503 -3.20 -26.00 7.56
CA MET A 503 -4.44 -26.65 7.13
C MET A 503 -4.40 -28.17 7.33
N THR A 504 -3.27 -28.81 7.01
CA THR A 504 -3.10 -30.27 7.17
C THR A 504 -3.11 -30.63 8.64
N PHE A 505 -2.37 -29.90 9.46
CA PHE A 505 -2.32 -30.09 10.91
C PHE A 505 -3.69 -29.86 11.55
N ASN A 506 -4.42 -28.82 11.13
CA ASN A 506 -5.77 -28.57 11.61
C ASN A 506 -6.72 -29.74 11.28
N ARG A 507 -6.68 -30.26 10.05
CA ARG A 507 -7.53 -31.40 9.63
C ARG A 507 -7.14 -32.72 10.29
N CYS A 508 -5.85 -33.04 10.35
CA CYS A 508 -5.35 -34.34 10.78
C CYS A 508 -5.30 -34.49 12.29
N TYR A 509 -4.94 -33.44 13.03
CA TYR A 509 -4.74 -33.51 14.48
C TYR A 509 -5.82 -32.75 15.23
N VAL A 510 -5.94 -31.45 14.97
CA VAL A 510 -6.76 -30.56 15.79
C VAL A 510 -8.25 -30.93 15.69
N ASN A 511 -8.78 -31.09 14.49
CA ASN A 511 -10.17 -31.49 14.24
C ASN A 511 -10.50 -32.92 14.70
N ARG A 512 -9.54 -33.84 14.66
CA ARG A 512 -9.75 -35.21 15.15
C ARG A 512 -9.76 -35.29 16.67
N LYS A 513 -8.88 -34.54 17.33
CA LYS A 513 -8.68 -34.62 18.79
C LYS A 513 -9.60 -33.70 19.59
N TYR A 514 -9.93 -32.52 19.05
CA TYR A 514 -10.68 -31.49 19.76
C TYR A 514 -12.03 -31.16 19.12
N GLY A 515 -12.47 -31.92 18.10
CA GLY A 515 -13.76 -31.74 17.40
C GLY A 515 -13.81 -30.47 16.54
N LYS A 516 -14.57 -30.42 15.44
CA LYS A 516 -14.60 -29.24 14.55
C LYS A 516 -15.16 -28.01 15.28
N LEU A 517 -14.56 -26.83 15.07
CA LEU A 517 -15.25 -25.57 15.37
C LEU A 517 -16.45 -25.49 14.42
N VAL A 518 -17.66 -25.67 14.97
CA VAL A 518 -18.89 -25.29 14.30
C VAL A 518 -19.42 -24.13 15.11
N ALA A 519 -19.59 -22.98 14.47
CA ALA A 519 -20.39 -21.90 15.05
C ALA A 519 -21.83 -22.42 15.16
N VAL A 520 -22.17 -23.00 16.30
CA VAL A 520 -23.56 -23.30 16.63
C VAL A 520 -24.19 -21.95 16.96
N LEU A 521 -24.90 -21.35 16.01
CA LEU A 521 -25.88 -20.32 16.33
C LEU A 521 -26.93 -21.00 17.22
N LEU A 522 -26.80 -20.84 18.53
CA LEU A 522 -27.89 -21.13 19.45
C LEU A 522 -28.98 -20.09 19.17
N GLN A 523 -29.89 -20.39 18.24
CA GLN A 523 -31.21 -19.82 18.33
C GLN A 523 -31.81 -20.37 19.62
N GLU A 524 -32.07 -19.50 20.58
CA GLU A 524 -32.86 -19.84 21.76
C GLU A 524 -34.15 -20.52 21.29
N LYS A 525 -34.36 -21.76 21.75
CA LYS A 525 -35.56 -22.53 21.49
C LYS A 525 -36.73 -21.80 22.17
N PRO A 526 -37.71 -21.20 21.47
CA PRO A 526 -38.97 -20.86 22.12
C PRO A 526 -39.56 -22.19 22.62
N GLN A 527 -39.82 -22.27 23.92
CA GLN A 527 -40.37 -23.45 24.56
C GLN A 527 -41.69 -23.85 23.86
N GLY A 528 -41.73 -25.01 23.20
CA GLY A 528 -43.01 -25.65 22.83
C GLY A 528 -43.24 -26.20 21.42
N LEU A 529 -42.25 -26.49 20.56
CA LEU A 529 -42.50 -27.23 19.30
C LEU A 529 -41.56 -28.46 19.10
N PRO A 530 -42.04 -29.54 18.44
CA PRO A 530 -41.29 -30.79 18.30
C PRO A 530 -40.19 -30.71 17.22
N ASP A 531 -39.21 -31.59 17.36
CA ASP A 531 -37.92 -31.58 16.69
C ASP A 531 -38.00 -31.64 15.16
N ILE A 532 -37.65 -30.55 14.46
CA ILE A 532 -37.40 -30.57 13.02
C ILE A 532 -36.20 -29.67 12.64
N VAL A 533 -35.19 -30.35 12.08
CA VAL A 533 -34.13 -29.95 11.13
C VAL A 533 -33.11 -28.89 11.57
N ILE A 534 -31.91 -29.40 11.87
CA ILE A 534 -30.64 -28.66 11.93
C ILE A 534 -30.37 -28.04 10.56
N GLN A 535 -30.64 -26.74 10.40
CA GLN A 535 -30.20 -26.00 9.22
C GLN A 535 -28.77 -25.50 9.45
N LYS A 536 -27.80 -26.15 8.80
CA LYS A 536 -26.41 -25.69 8.77
C LYS A 536 -26.33 -24.36 8.01
N SER A 537 -26.21 -23.24 8.71
CA SER A 537 -25.72 -21.99 8.13
C SER A 537 -24.20 -22.06 8.03
N TYR A 538 -23.69 -22.04 6.79
CA TYR A 538 -22.28 -21.81 6.54
C TYR A 538 -22.08 -20.29 6.56
N LEU A 539 -21.34 -19.78 7.54
CA LEU A 539 -20.76 -18.44 7.53
C LEU A 539 -19.52 -18.40 6.61
#